data_AF-A0A530BX68-F1
#
_entry.id   AF-A0A530BX68-F1
#
_cell.length_a   1.000
_cell.length_b   1.000
_cell.length_c   1.000
_cell.angle_alpha   90.00
_cell.angle_beta   90.00
_cell.angle_gamma   90.00
#
_symmetry.space_group_name_H-M   'P 1'
#
loop_
_entity.id
_entity.type
_entity.pdbx_description
1 polymer ?
#
loop_
_entity_poly.entity_id
_entity_poly.type
_entity_poly.pdbx_seq_one_letter_code
_entity_poly.pdbx_strand_id
1 'polypeptide(L)' 'PSAMIFVPSRGGISHNPAEFTAAGELVAGANILLGVAARLAAD' A
#
# COMPACT_ATOMS: atom_id res chain seq x y z
N PRO A 1 -14.13 5.39 11.70
CA PRO A 1 -13.59 6.02 10.48
C PRO A 1 -12.79 5.02 9.62
N SER A 2 -12.79 5.18 8.30
CA SER A 2 -12.11 4.27 7.36
C SER A 2 -11.46 5.04 6.20
N ALA A 3 -10.31 4.55 5.72
CA ALA A 3 -9.54 5.11 4.59
C ALA A 3 -8.71 4.00 3.89
N MET A 4 -8.07 4.32 2.77
CA MET A 4 -7.24 3.40 1.98
C MET A 4 -5.87 3.99 1.66
N ILE A 5 -4.88 3.11 1.48
CA ILE A 5 -3.53 3.44 1.01
C ILE A 5 -3.27 2.65 -0.26
N PHE A 6 -2.92 3.33 -1.34
CA PHE A 6 -2.53 2.71 -2.60
C PHE A 6 -1.03 2.82 -2.86
N VAL A 7 -0.51 1.83 -3.56
CA VAL A 7 0.86 1.77 -4.08
C VAL A 7 0.78 1.57 -5.60
N PRO A 8 1.77 2.03 -6.39
CA PRO A 8 1.70 1.93 -7.84
C PRO A 8 1.95 0.51 -8.33
N SER A 9 1.06 0.02 -9.20
CA SER A 9 1.33 -1.15 -10.05
C SER A 9 2.00 -0.70 -11.35
N ARG A 10 2.97 -1.47 -11.85
CA ARG A 10 3.73 -1.17 -13.08
C ARG A 10 2.77 -1.00 -14.26
N GLY A 11 2.76 0.19 -14.85
CA GLY A 11 1.87 0.53 -15.98
C GLY A 11 0.38 0.57 -15.62
N GLY A 12 0.02 0.56 -14.33
CA GLY A 12 -1.37 0.51 -13.88
C GLY A 12 -2.10 -0.79 -14.24
N ILE A 13 -1.36 -1.84 -14.62
CA ILE A 13 -1.94 -3.13 -14.98
C ILE A 13 -2.51 -3.80 -13.73
N SER A 14 -3.74 -4.30 -13.85
CA SER A 14 -4.37 -5.17 -12.86
C SER A 14 -5.22 -6.25 -13.54
N HIS A 15 -5.64 -7.28 -12.81
CA HIS A 15 -6.39 -8.45 -13.34
C HIS A 15 -5.68 -9.16 -14.50
N ASN A 16 -4.35 -9.16 -14.49
CA ASN A 16 -3.52 -9.72 -15.55
C ASN A 16 -2.28 -10.38 -14.94
N PRO A 17 -1.78 -11.53 -15.42
CA PRO A 17 -0.56 -12.15 -14.89
C PRO A 17 0.70 -11.27 -14.94
N ALA A 18 0.70 -10.22 -15.77
CA ALA A 18 1.78 -9.22 -15.82
C ALA A 18 1.67 -8.12 -14.74
N GLU A 19 0.61 -8.13 -13.93
CA GLU A 19 0.43 -7.25 -12.77
C GLU A 19 1.63 -7.40 -11.83
N PHE A 20 2.23 -6.27 -11.47
CA PHE A 20 3.45 -6.25 -10.70
C PHE A 20 3.61 -4.93 -9.95
N THR A 21 3.93 -5.04 -8.67
CA THR A 21 4.31 -3.91 -7.81
C THR A 21 5.73 -4.19 -7.31
N ALA A 22 6.62 -3.20 -7.45
CA ALA A 22 8.01 -3.38 -7.02
C ALA A 22 8.09 -3.54 -5.49
N ALA A 23 9.05 -4.34 -5.00
CA ALA A 23 9.19 -4.61 -3.57
C ALA A 23 9.34 -3.33 -2.73
N GLY A 24 10.05 -2.32 -3.23
CA GLY A 24 10.19 -1.02 -2.55
C GLY A 24 8.86 -0.29 -2.35
N GLU A 25 7.96 -0.35 -3.34
CA GLU A 25 6.62 0.24 -3.27
C GLU A 25 5.74 -0.49 -2.25
N LEU A 26 5.82 -1.82 -2.21
CA LEU A 26 5.13 -2.63 -1.19
C LEU A 26 5.57 -2.26 0.23
N VAL A 27 6.89 -2.16 0.45
CA VAL A 27 7.47 -1.77 1.74
C VAL A 27 7.04 -0.35 2.13
N ALA A 28 7.05 0.59 1.18
CA ALA A 28 6.61 1.96 1.43
C ALA A 28 5.13 2.01 1.88
N GLY A 29 4.24 1.31 1.16
CA GLY A 29 2.83 1.22 1.54
C GLY A 29 2.61 0.58 2.91
N ALA A 30 3.35 -0.49 3.22
CA ALA A 30 3.28 -1.16 4.52
C ALA A 30 3.76 -0.26 5.67
N ASN A 31 4.82 0.53 5.47
CA ASN A 31 5.31 1.47 6.48
C ASN A 31 4.29 2.58 6.77
N ILE A 32 3.60 3.09 5.74
CA ILE A 32 2.52 4.07 5.94
C ILE A 32 1.36 3.42 6.71
N LEU A 33 0.95 2.22 6.34
CA LEU A 33 -0.10 1.49 7.04
C LEU A 33 0.26 1.31 8.53
N LEU A 34 1.48 0.89 8.83
CA LEU A 34 1.98 0.76 10.21
C LEU A 34 1.89 2.09 10.95
N GLY A 35 2.38 3.19 10.37
CA GLY A 35 2.34 4.50 11.01
C GLY A 35 0.92 5.01 11.29
N VAL A 36 -0.01 4.79 10.36
CA VAL A 36 -1.43 5.16 10.53
C VAL A 36 -2.09 4.29 11.60
N ALA A 37 -1.93 2.97 11.52
CA ALA A 37 -2.52 2.04 12.47
C ALA A 37 -2.00 2.26 13.89
N ALA A 38 -0.70 2.52 14.05
CA ALA A 38 -0.10 2.81 15.35
C ALA A 38 -0.65 4.09 15.98
N ARG A 39 -0.89 5.15 15.19
CA ARG A 39 -1.53 6.38 15.68
C ARG A 39 -2.97 6.13 16.09
N LEU A 40 -3.77 5.52 15.22
CA LEU A 40 -5.18 5.23 15.48
C LEU A 40 -5.40 4.32 16.69
N ALA A 41 -4.45 3.42 16.99
CA ALA A 41 -4.53 2.54 18.15
C ALA A 41 -4.09 3.20 19.46
N ALA A 42 -3.38 4.33 19.39
CA ALA A 42 -2.91 5.10 20.54
C ALA A 42 -3.86 6.26 20.93
N ASP A 43 -4.85 6.54 20.08
CA ASP A 43 -5.96 7.47 20.32
C ASP A 43 -7.13 6.78 21.06
#